data_AF-A7T623-F1
#
_entry.id   AF-A7T623-F1
#
_cell.length_a   1.000
_cell.length_b   1.000
_cell.length_c   1.000
_cell.angle_alpha   90.00
_cell.angle_beta   90.00
_cell.angle_gamma   90.00
#
_symmetry.space_group_name_H-M   'P 1'
#
loop_
_entity.id
_entity.type
_entity.pdbx_description
1 polymer ?
#
loop_
_entity_poly.entity_id
_entity_poly.type
_entity_poly.pdbx_seq_one_letter_code
_entity_poly.pdbx_strand_id
1 'polypeptide(L)'
;MLEASSTEQPETVTTEQPETVTTKQPETVTTKQPEIVTTKQPETATTKQPETVTTKQPEILTTKQPETVKTKLPETVTTKQPEIVTTKQPETVKTKQPETVTTKQPEIVMTKQPETVTT
;
A
#
# COMPACT_ATOMS: atom_id res chain seq x y z
N MET A 1 18.26 12.79 10.57
CA MET A 1 17.35 13.66 11.33
C MET A 1 15.96 13.39 10.79
N LEU A 2 15.04 13.03 11.68
CA LEU A 2 13.72 12.47 11.39
C LEU A 2 12.89 13.39 10.50
N GLU A 3 12.74 13.07 9.22
CA GLU A 3 11.88 13.81 8.29
C GLU A 3 10.50 13.15 8.28
N ALA A 4 9.64 13.58 9.19
CA ALA A 4 8.20 13.38 9.04
C ALA A 4 7.71 14.34 7.94
N SER A 5 7.42 13.82 6.75
CA SER A 5 6.81 14.61 5.67
C SER A 5 5.29 14.57 5.80
N SER A 6 4.69 15.73 6.08
CA SER A 6 3.24 15.92 6.18
C SER A 6 2.78 17.03 5.25
N THR A 7 2.02 16.68 4.22
CA THR A 7 1.51 17.61 3.22
C THR A 7 0.03 17.33 2.92
N GLU A 8 -0.77 18.38 2.91
CA GLU A 8 -2.17 18.35 2.46
C GLU A 8 -2.16 18.85 1.00
N GLN A 9 -2.37 17.96 0.02
CA GLN A 9 -2.44 18.25 -1.43
C GLN A 9 -1.14 18.54 -2.20
N PRO A 10 -0.04 17.78 -2.01
CA PRO A 10 1.08 17.85 -2.94
C PRO A 10 0.72 17.16 -4.27
N GLU A 11 1.09 17.69 -5.43
CA GLU A 11 0.99 16.90 -6.67
C GLU A 11 1.84 15.62 -6.56
N THR A 12 3.10 15.76 -6.11
CA THR A 12 4.03 14.64 -5.95
C THR A 12 4.77 14.66 -4.62
N VAL A 13 4.87 13.51 -3.97
CA VAL A 13 5.74 13.28 -2.80
C VAL A 13 6.75 12.20 -3.14
N THR A 14 8.04 12.52 -2.99
CA THR A 14 9.12 11.55 -3.13
C THR A 14 10.03 11.61 -1.90
N THR A 15 10.19 10.48 -1.22
CA THR A 15 10.99 10.38 0.00
C THR A 15 11.86 9.11 -0.02
N GLU A 16 13.07 9.22 0.54
CA GLU A 16 14.00 8.11 0.73
C GLU A 16 14.36 8.00 2.22
N GLN A 17 14.13 6.82 2.81
CA GLN A 17 14.37 6.52 4.22
C GLN A 17 13.65 7.42 5.25
N PRO A 18 12.38 7.83 5.06
CA PRO A 18 11.66 8.53 6.12
C PRO A 18 11.20 7.53 7.19
N GLU A 19 11.23 7.88 8.47
CA GLU A 19 10.57 7.02 9.47
C GLU A 19 9.06 6.97 9.21
N THR A 20 8.44 8.12 8.95
CA THR A 20 6.99 8.20 8.69
C THR A 20 6.66 9.16 7.54
N VAL A 21 5.75 8.73 6.67
CA VAL A 21 5.13 9.56 5.63
C VAL A 21 3.63 9.63 5.88
N THR A 22 3.08 10.83 5.99
CA THR A 22 1.62 11.04 6.07
C THR A 22 1.18 12.04 5.03
N THR A 23 0.34 11.63 4.09
CA THR A 23 -0.11 12.49 2.98
C THR A 23 -1.61 12.37 2.77
N LYS A 24 -2.21 13.45 2.29
CA LYS A 24 -3.64 13.52 1.97
C LYS A 24 -3.82 14.19 0.62
N GLN A 25 -4.59 13.52 -0.25
CA GLN A 25 -4.87 13.94 -1.62
C GLN A 25 -3.63 14.23 -2.47
N PRO A 26 -2.56 13.40 -2.44
CA PRO A 26 -1.50 13.53 -3.42
C PRO A 26 -1.93 12.97 -4.78
N GLU A 27 -1.43 13.46 -5.91
CA GLU A 27 -1.58 12.68 -7.15
C GLU A 27 -0.66 11.45 -7.07
N THR A 28 0.62 11.67 -6.77
CA THR A 28 1.63 10.60 -6.70
C THR A 28 2.41 10.59 -5.38
N VAL A 29 2.58 9.41 -4.79
CA VAL A 29 3.51 9.15 -3.67
C VAL A 29 4.50 8.07 -4.04
N THR A 30 5.78 8.36 -3.92
CA THR A 30 6.87 7.38 -4.06
C THR A 30 7.75 7.39 -2.81
N THR A 31 7.82 6.28 -2.10
CA THR A 31 8.63 6.17 -0.87
C THR A 31 9.49 4.91 -0.88
N LYS A 32 10.76 5.05 -0.48
CA LYS A 32 11.70 3.93 -0.34
C LYS A 32 12.15 3.80 1.11
N GLN A 33 12.15 2.56 1.62
CA GLN A 33 12.57 2.19 2.98
C GLN A 33 11.91 3.03 4.10
N PRO A 34 10.58 3.28 4.07
CA PRO A 34 9.95 3.90 5.22
C PRO A 34 9.71 2.87 6.34
N GLU A 35 9.56 3.30 7.58
CA GLU A 35 8.91 2.42 8.56
C GLU A 35 7.40 2.41 8.31
N ILE A 36 6.79 3.61 8.27
CA ILE A 36 5.34 3.78 8.17
C ILE A 36 4.95 4.72 7.02
N VAL A 37 3.97 4.30 6.20
CA VAL A 37 3.32 5.16 5.21
C VAL A 37 1.81 5.17 5.45
N THR A 38 1.24 6.37 5.62
CA THR A 38 -0.20 6.59 5.67
C THR A 38 -0.62 7.59 4.58
N THR A 39 -1.43 7.13 3.62
CA THR A 39 -1.89 8.00 2.52
C THR A 39 -3.40 7.93 2.36
N LYS A 40 -4.04 9.08 2.18
CA LYS A 40 -5.49 9.17 1.89
C LYS A 40 -5.69 9.76 0.51
N GLN A 41 -6.52 9.11 -0.30
CA GLN A 41 -6.93 9.55 -1.63
C GLN A 41 -5.76 9.84 -2.58
N PRO A 42 -4.73 8.97 -2.70
CA PRO A 42 -3.76 9.13 -3.77
C PRO A 42 -4.35 8.65 -5.10
N GLU A 43 -3.98 9.23 -6.23
CA GLU A 43 -4.17 8.51 -7.51
C GLU A 43 -3.23 7.30 -7.53
N THR A 44 -1.94 7.54 -7.32
CA THR A 44 -0.91 6.49 -7.29
C THR A 44 -0.04 6.53 -6.04
N ALA A 45 0.12 5.38 -5.39
CA ALA A 45 1.08 5.18 -4.30
C ALA A 45 2.02 4.00 -4.58
N THR A 46 3.33 4.27 -4.60
CA THR A 46 4.39 3.26 -4.76
C THR A 46 5.31 3.26 -3.55
N THR A 47 5.40 2.13 -2.84
CA THR A 47 6.27 1.99 -1.66
C THR A 47 7.17 0.75 -1.77
N LYS A 48 8.45 0.91 -1.44
CA LYS A 48 9.44 -0.20 -1.44
C LYS A 48 10.01 -0.38 -0.04
N GLN A 49 10.01 -1.63 0.46
CA GLN A 49 10.52 -2.03 1.77
C GLN A 49 9.95 -1.22 2.94
N PRO A 50 8.61 -1.03 3.03
CA PRO A 50 8.00 -0.49 4.24
C PRO A 50 7.87 -1.57 5.32
N GLU A 51 7.83 -1.19 6.60
CA GLU A 51 7.25 -2.10 7.60
C GLU A 51 5.72 -2.10 7.43
N THR A 52 5.09 -0.91 7.45
CA THR A 52 3.64 -0.77 7.36
C THR A 52 3.19 0.24 6.31
N VAL A 53 2.22 -0.16 5.48
CA VAL A 53 1.50 0.74 4.57
C VAL A 53 0.01 0.73 4.88
N THR A 54 -0.56 1.92 5.10
CA THR A 54 -2.00 2.13 5.22
C THR A 54 -2.50 3.13 4.19
N THR A 55 -3.34 2.67 3.27
CA THR A 55 -3.88 3.54 2.20
C THR A 55 -5.39 3.49 2.14
N LYS A 56 -6.04 4.66 2.01
CA LYS A 56 -7.49 4.78 1.86
C LYS A 56 -7.82 5.40 0.50
N GLN A 57 -8.70 4.74 -0.25
CA GLN A 57 -9.17 5.19 -1.57
C GLN A 57 -8.05 5.50 -2.58
N PRO A 58 -7.03 4.64 -2.76
CA PRO A 58 -6.12 4.81 -3.89
C PRO A 58 -6.77 4.32 -5.20
N GLU A 59 -6.47 4.95 -6.34
CA GLU A 59 -6.73 4.26 -7.61
C GLU A 59 -5.74 3.09 -7.74
N ILE A 60 -4.45 3.37 -7.57
CA ILE A 60 -3.38 2.38 -7.72
C ILE A 60 -2.47 2.36 -6.48
N LEU A 61 -2.34 1.19 -5.87
CA LEU A 61 -1.34 0.92 -4.83
C LEU A 61 -0.36 -0.18 -5.27
N THR A 62 0.93 0.15 -5.32
CA THR A 62 2.02 -0.80 -5.57
C THR A 62 2.98 -0.86 -4.38
N THR A 63 3.13 -2.04 -3.79
CA THR A 63 4.05 -2.24 -2.65
C THR A 63 4.99 -3.43 -2.88
N LYS A 64 6.27 -3.29 -2.52
CA LYS A 64 7.28 -4.36 -2.65
C LYS A 64 7.96 -4.62 -1.31
N GLN A 65 7.98 -5.89 -0.88
CA GLN A 65 8.54 -6.36 0.39
C GLN A 65 8.01 -5.58 1.61
N PRO A 66 6.68 -5.38 1.77
CA PRO A 66 6.15 -4.87 3.03
C PRO A 66 6.06 -5.98 4.08
N GLU A 67 6.14 -5.67 5.37
CA GLU A 67 5.61 -6.61 6.37
C GLU A 67 4.08 -6.58 6.30
N THR A 68 3.48 -5.39 6.41
CA THR A 68 2.01 -5.23 6.44
C THR A 68 1.49 -4.21 5.44
N VAL A 69 0.43 -4.59 4.70
CA VAL A 69 -0.37 -3.68 3.85
C VAL A 69 -1.83 -3.69 4.28
N LYS A 70 -2.39 -2.50 4.53
CA LYS A 70 -3.81 -2.30 4.84
C LYS A 70 -4.42 -1.29 3.87
N THR A 71 -5.39 -1.73 3.08
CA THR A 71 -6.01 -0.88 2.06
C THR A 71 -7.52 -0.94 2.10
N LYS A 72 -8.19 0.21 1.90
CA LYS A 72 -9.64 0.31 1.83
C LYS A 72 -10.06 1.03 0.54
N LEU A 73 -11.03 0.46 -0.17
CA LEU A 73 -11.61 0.98 -1.42
C LEU A 73 -10.57 1.28 -2.52
N PRO A 74 -9.60 0.40 -2.80
CA PRO A 74 -8.72 0.60 -3.95
C PRO A 74 -9.38 0.15 -5.26
N GLU A 75 -9.04 0.75 -6.39
CA GLU A 75 -9.32 0.10 -7.67
C GLU A 75 -8.34 -1.08 -7.84
N THR A 76 -7.04 -0.80 -7.78
CA THR A 76 -5.99 -1.83 -7.96
C THR A 76 -4.98 -1.86 -6.82
N VAL A 77 -4.74 -3.05 -6.27
CA VAL A 77 -3.62 -3.33 -5.35
C VAL A 77 -2.68 -4.34 -5.96
N THR A 78 -1.39 -4.00 -6.06
CA THR A 78 -0.31 -4.93 -6.42
C THR A 78 0.73 -5.01 -5.32
N THR A 79 0.92 -6.20 -4.74
CA THR A 79 1.89 -6.42 -3.67
C THR A 79 2.82 -7.59 -3.98
N LYS A 80 4.12 -7.43 -3.75
CA LYS A 80 5.14 -8.49 -3.94
C LYS A 80 5.85 -8.78 -2.63
N GLN A 81 5.91 -10.06 -2.25
CA GLN A 81 6.52 -10.58 -1.02
C GLN A 81 6.05 -9.86 0.26
N PRO A 82 4.72 -9.71 0.49
CA PRO A 82 4.25 -9.26 1.79
C PRO A 82 4.27 -10.38 2.82
N GLU A 83 4.36 -10.07 4.10
CA GLU A 83 3.89 -11.02 5.12
C GLU A 83 2.36 -11.00 5.12
N ILE A 84 1.76 -9.82 5.32
CA ILE A 84 0.31 -9.65 5.50
C ILE A 84 -0.26 -8.61 4.53
N VAL A 85 -1.33 -8.99 3.82
CA VAL A 85 -2.16 -8.06 3.03
C VAL A 85 -3.60 -8.11 3.51
N THR A 86 -4.16 -6.95 3.89
CA THR A 86 -5.57 -6.79 4.21
C THR A 86 -6.20 -5.73 3.31
N THR A 87 -7.20 -6.12 2.50
CA THR A 87 -7.87 -5.21 1.57
C THR A 87 -9.40 -5.27 1.71
N LYS A 88 -10.08 -4.13 1.75
CA LYS A 88 -11.54 -4.05 1.81
C LYS A 88 -12.11 -3.39 0.55
N GLN A 89 -13.07 -4.04 -0.09
CA GLN A 89 -13.77 -3.60 -1.31
C GLN A 89 -12.82 -3.16 -2.43
N PRO A 90 -11.87 -4.01 -2.86
CA PRO A 90 -11.08 -3.73 -4.05
C PRO A 90 -11.83 -4.13 -5.32
N GLU A 91 -11.55 -3.47 -6.45
CA GLU A 91 -11.85 -4.09 -7.74
C GLU A 91 -10.87 -5.23 -8.01
N THR A 92 -9.56 -4.95 -7.96
CA THR A 92 -8.50 -5.91 -8.27
C THR A 92 -7.42 -5.99 -7.19
N VAL A 93 -7.09 -7.22 -6.77
CA VAL A 93 -5.93 -7.51 -5.92
C VAL A 93 -4.98 -8.50 -6.60
N LYS A 94 -3.70 -8.15 -6.71
CA LYS A 94 -2.62 -8.99 -7.24
C LYS A 94 -1.51 -9.12 -6.19
N THR A 95 -1.31 -10.33 -5.67
CA THR A 95 -0.29 -10.59 -4.65
C THR A 95 0.62 -11.75 -5.03
N LYS A 96 1.94 -11.60 -4.87
CA LYS A 96 2.93 -12.67 -5.11
C LYS A 96 3.68 -12.98 -3.82
N GLN A 97 3.74 -14.27 -3.45
CA GLN A 97 4.42 -14.81 -2.27
C GLN A 97 4.00 -14.13 -0.96
N PRO A 98 2.69 -14.03 -0.65
CA PRO A 98 2.27 -13.62 0.68
C PRO A 98 2.37 -14.78 1.69
N GLU A 99 2.59 -14.48 2.96
CA GLU A 99 2.19 -15.42 4.01
C GLU A 99 0.65 -15.43 4.11
N THR A 100 0.05 -14.25 4.35
CA THR A 100 -1.39 -14.09 4.55
C THR A 100 -2.01 -13.04 3.64
N VAL A 101 -3.12 -13.38 3.00
CA VAL A 101 -4.01 -12.42 2.30
C VAL A 101 -5.42 -12.51 2.87
N THR A 102 -5.94 -11.37 3.32
CA THR A 102 -7.36 -11.18 3.67
C THR A 102 -7.96 -10.12 2.77
N THR A 103 -8.92 -10.50 1.94
CA THR A 103 -9.69 -9.56 1.11
C THR A 103 -11.16 -9.62 1.52
N LYS A 104 -11.91 -8.53 1.36
CA LYS A 104 -13.37 -8.53 1.57
C LYS A 104 -14.05 -7.88 0.38
N GLN A 105 -15.07 -8.55 -0.17
CA GLN A 105 -15.86 -8.07 -1.32
C GLN A 105 -14.99 -7.64 -2.53
N PRO A 106 -14.02 -8.46 -2.99
CA PRO A 106 -13.32 -8.17 -4.23
C PRO A 106 -14.17 -8.50 -5.45
N GLU A 107 -13.90 -7.82 -6.56
CA GLU A 107 -14.29 -8.35 -7.88
C GLU A 107 -13.29 -9.41 -8.36
N ILE A 108 -11.98 -9.12 -8.25
CA ILE A 108 -10.89 -9.98 -8.72
C ILE A 108 -9.79 -10.12 -7.67
N VAL A 109 -9.40 -11.37 -7.37
CA VAL A 109 -8.21 -11.69 -6.56
C VAL A 109 -7.31 -12.67 -7.31
N MET A 110 -6.05 -12.29 -7.50
CA MET A 110 -5.01 -13.16 -8.01
C MET A 110 -3.86 -13.23 -6.99
N THR A 111 -3.66 -14.41 -6.40
CA THR A 111 -2.58 -14.65 -5.44
C THR A 111 -1.71 -15.82 -5.90
N LYS A 112 -0.38 -15.64 -5.89
CA LYS A 112 0.59 -16.68 -6.23
C LYS A 112 1.38 -17.11 -4.99
N GLN A 113 1.47 -18.41 -4.74
CA GLN A 113 2.23 -19.01 -3.62
C GLN A 113 1.86 -18.43 -2.24
N PRO A 114 0.56 -18.34 -1.87
CA PRO A 114 0.18 -17.97 -0.51
C PRO A 114 0.40 -19.14 0.46
N GLU A 115 0.66 -18.84 1.74
CA GLU A 115 0.39 -19.81 2.80
C GLU A 115 -1.11 -19.82 3.13
N THR A 116 -1.72 -18.64 3.30
CA THR A 116 -3.14 -18.48 3.64
C THR A 116 -3.83 -17.41 2.79
N VAL A 117 -5.04 -17.70 2.30
CA VAL A 117 -5.93 -16.73 1.64
C VAL A 117 -7.33 -16.81 2.23
N THR A 118 -7.87 -15.65 2.61
CA THR A 118 -9.26 -15.44 3.00
C THR A 118 -9.86 -14.33 2.14
N THR A 119 -11.06 -14.53 1.62
CA THR A 119 -11.76 -13.61 0.72
C THR A 119 -13.21 -13.42 1.13
#